data_AF-A0A2T2U9W6-F1
#
_entry.id   AF-A0A2T2U9W6-F1
#
_cell.length_a   1.000
_cell.length_b   1.000
_cell.length_c   1.000
_cell.angle_alpha   90.00
_cell.angle_beta   90.00
_cell.angle_gamma   90.00
#
_symmetry.space_group_name_H-M   'P 1'
#
loop_
_entity.id
_entity.type
_entity.pdbx_description
1 polymer ?
#
loop_
_entity_poly.entity_id
_entity_poly.type
_entity_poly.pdbx_seq_one_letter_code
_entity_poly.pdbx_strand_id
1 'polypeptide(L)'
;GLHDFPETIAYDRRVAQERLVTRIILHEHYQVDPTFVPYDQRPPKKLIETDEDAALLVGPEVPSLQPDPFTIDIGREWYELSNYPMVWGMYATKRDRATDETIEALIASGEAADENRDIWVQAQETTASLNEFYREDLRTGLDKLAIASLTEFRKYLFYYDVTEDIPDLPFVYLDEEEEEDESLNH
;
A
#
# COMPACT_ATOMS: atom_id res chain seq x y z
N GLY A 1 -0.36 -2.91 32.38
CA GLY A 1 -0.06 -4.33 32.15
C GLY A 1 0.40 -4.43 30.72
N LEU A 2 1.44 -5.21 30.43
CA LEU A 2 1.81 -5.47 29.03
C LEU A 2 0.56 -6.04 28.35
N HIS A 3 0.12 -5.38 27.28
CA HIS A 3 -0.94 -5.90 26.44
C HIS A 3 -0.34 -7.10 25.71
N ASP A 4 -0.90 -8.29 25.94
CA ASP A 4 -0.53 -9.47 25.16
C ASP A 4 -0.92 -9.20 23.70
N PHE A 5 -0.01 -9.49 22.76
CA PHE A 5 -0.32 -9.42 21.33
C PHE A 5 -1.44 -10.42 21.00
N PRO A 6 -2.27 -10.16 19.97
CA PRO A 6 -3.40 -11.03 19.64
C PRO A 6 -2.93 -12.45 19.28
N GLU A 7 -3.66 -13.48 19.68
CA GLU A 7 -3.43 -14.85 19.21
C GLU A 7 -4.16 -15.10 17.89
N THR A 8 -5.27 -14.38 17.65
CA THR A 8 -6.12 -14.47 16.47
C THR A 8 -6.43 -13.10 15.86
N ILE A 9 -6.43 -13.02 14.52
CA ILE A 9 -6.73 -11.80 13.78
C ILE A 9 -7.78 -12.08 12.70
N ALA A 10 -8.97 -11.47 12.82
CA ALA A 10 -10.00 -11.50 11.80
C ALA A 10 -9.61 -10.64 10.59
N TYR A 11 -9.87 -11.12 9.36
CA TYR A 11 -9.67 -10.31 8.15
C TYR A 11 -10.64 -10.69 7.03
N ASP A 12 -10.88 -9.77 6.09
CA ASP A 12 -11.61 -10.07 4.85
C ASP A 12 -10.66 -10.67 3.80
N ARG A 13 -11.07 -11.76 3.14
CA ARG A 13 -10.22 -12.43 2.12
C ARG A 13 -9.80 -11.54 0.95
N ARG A 14 -10.49 -10.42 0.71
CA ARG A 14 -10.15 -9.46 -0.36
C ARG A 14 -8.91 -8.63 -0.05
N VAL A 15 -8.47 -8.55 1.22
CA VAL A 15 -7.32 -7.75 1.67
C VAL A 15 -6.06 -8.61 1.86
N ALA A 16 -5.75 -9.42 0.83
CA ALA A 16 -4.68 -10.42 0.91
C ALA A 16 -3.28 -9.82 1.06
N GLN A 17 -3.03 -8.66 0.44
CA GLN A 17 -1.76 -7.95 0.55
C GLN A 17 -1.58 -7.42 1.98
N GLU A 18 -2.59 -6.74 2.52
CA GLU A 18 -2.58 -6.17 3.86
C GLU A 18 -2.39 -7.28 4.89
N ARG A 19 -3.08 -8.41 4.75
CA ARG A 19 -2.90 -9.59 5.61
C ARG A 19 -1.46 -10.10 5.60
N LEU A 20 -0.84 -10.17 4.43
CA LEU A 20 0.55 -10.61 4.30
C LEU A 20 1.51 -9.63 4.97
N VAL A 21 1.36 -8.33 4.71
CA VAL A 21 2.20 -7.28 5.29
C VAL A 21 2.06 -7.26 6.81
N THR A 22 0.84 -7.38 7.34
CA THR A 22 0.61 -7.52 8.79
C THR A 22 1.30 -8.75 9.36
N ARG A 23 1.23 -9.91 8.68
CA ARG A 23 1.95 -11.12 9.11
C ARG A 23 3.46 -10.90 9.17
N ILE A 24 4.03 -10.26 8.14
CA ILE A 24 5.46 -9.92 8.10
C ILE A 24 5.82 -9.00 9.26
N ILE A 25 5.08 -7.92 9.48
CA ILE A 25 5.35 -6.97 10.57
C ILE A 25 5.29 -7.64 11.93
N LEU A 26 4.23 -8.41 12.20
CA LEU A 26 4.07 -9.07 13.50
C LEU A 26 5.17 -10.10 13.74
N HIS A 27 5.57 -10.85 12.72
CA HIS A 27 6.65 -11.82 12.84
C HIS A 27 8.02 -11.13 12.97
N GLU A 28 8.40 -10.25 12.04
CA GLU A 28 9.73 -9.66 11.98
C GLU A 28 9.96 -8.61 13.06
N HIS A 29 9.02 -7.68 13.24
CA HIS A 29 9.18 -6.55 14.17
C HIS A 29 8.85 -6.96 15.61
N TYR A 30 7.80 -7.76 15.79
CA TYR A 30 7.25 -8.07 17.12
C TYR A 30 7.53 -9.51 17.59
N GLN A 31 8.02 -10.39 16.72
CA GLN A 31 8.28 -11.80 17.04
C GLN A 31 7.00 -12.54 17.49
N VAL A 32 5.87 -12.22 16.85
CA VAL A 32 4.54 -12.78 17.14
C VAL A 32 3.92 -13.38 15.87
N ASP A 33 3.35 -14.58 16.02
CA ASP A 33 2.76 -15.37 14.93
C ASP A 33 1.26 -15.66 15.20
N PRO A 34 0.37 -14.68 15.03
CA PRO A 34 -1.05 -14.90 15.24
C PRO A 34 -1.68 -15.73 14.13
N THR A 35 -2.79 -16.39 14.45
CA THR A 35 -3.63 -17.09 13.47
C THR A 35 -4.57 -16.10 12.78
N PHE A 36 -4.44 -15.96 11.46
CA PHE A 36 -5.35 -15.14 10.66
C PHE A 36 -6.63 -15.90 10.31
N VAL A 37 -7.77 -15.42 10.78
CA VAL A 37 -9.09 -16.03 10.57
C VAL A 37 -9.81 -15.32 9.40
N PRO A 38 -10.03 -16.01 8.26
CA PRO A 38 -10.60 -15.39 7.07
C PRO A 38 -12.13 -15.30 7.12
N TYR A 39 -12.67 -14.17 6.66
CA TYR A 39 -14.08 -13.96 6.38
C TYR A 39 -14.31 -13.57 4.92
N ASP A 40 -15.47 -13.96 4.38
CA ASP A 40 -15.91 -13.58 3.03
C ASP A 40 -16.78 -12.33 3.07
N GLN A 41 -16.43 -11.30 2.30
CA GLN A 41 -17.24 -10.10 2.07
C GLN A 41 -17.73 -9.42 3.36
N ARG A 42 -16.88 -9.35 4.38
CA ARG A 42 -17.20 -8.78 5.68
C ARG A 42 -16.60 -7.38 5.80
N PRO A 43 -17.43 -6.32 5.82
CA PRO A 43 -16.92 -4.96 5.91
C PRO A 43 -16.26 -4.70 7.28
N PRO A 44 -15.33 -3.73 7.37
CA PRO A 44 -14.62 -3.35 8.61
C PRO A 44 -15.49 -3.26 9.86
N LYS A 45 -16.67 -2.60 9.77
CA LYS A 45 -17.61 -2.49 10.90
C LYS A 45 -18.05 -3.85 11.48
N LYS A 46 -18.17 -4.86 10.62
CA LYS A 46 -18.56 -6.21 11.02
C LYS A 46 -17.38 -7.09 11.43
N LEU A 47 -16.17 -6.75 10.99
CA LEU A 47 -14.95 -7.44 11.42
C LEU A 47 -14.59 -7.12 12.87
N ILE A 48 -14.80 -5.89 13.33
CA ILE A 48 -14.56 -5.51 14.74
C ILE A 48 -15.49 -6.26 15.70
N GLU A 49 -16.67 -6.67 15.23
CA GLU A 49 -17.68 -7.39 16.03
C GLU A 49 -17.44 -8.91 16.10
N THR A 50 -16.29 -9.42 15.64
CA THR A 50 -15.99 -10.87 15.69
C THR A 50 -15.39 -11.28 17.03
N ASP A 51 -15.23 -12.60 17.24
CA ASP A 51 -14.75 -13.16 18.51
C ASP A 51 -13.22 -13.27 18.58
N GLU A 52 -12.49 -12.93 17.50
CA GLU A 52 -11.03 -12.89 17.46
C GLU A 52 -10.46 -11.72 18.28
N ASP A 53 -9.20 -11.87 18.72
CA ASP A 53 -8.53 -10.92 19.61
C ASP A 53 -8.28 -9.56 18.94
N ALA A 54 -8.14 -9.54 17.61
CA ALA A 54 -7.98 -8.34 16.82
C ALA A 54 -8.62 -8.49 15.43
N ALA A 55 -8.76 -7.37 14.72
CA ALA A 55 -9.27 -7.32 13.35
C ALA A 55 -8.37 -6.47 12.45
N LEU A 56 -8.03 -6.98 11.27
CA LEU A 56 -7.37 -6.23 10.20
C LEU A 56 -8.41 -5.47 9.40
N LEU A 57 -8.34 -4.14 9.46
CA LEU A 57 -9.31 -3.23 8.87
C LEU A 57 -8.67 -2.45 7.72
N VAL A 58 -9.33 -2.44 6.57
CA VAL A 58 -8.89 -1.69 5.37
C VAL A 58 -10.08 -0.96 4.80
N GLY A 59 -9.91 0.32 4.46
CA GLY A 59 -10.92 1.11 3.78
C GLY A 59 -11.09 2.52 4.35
N PRO A 60 -11.74 3.41 3.59
CA PRO A 60 -11.95 4.81 3.97
C PRO A 60 -12.86 4.96 5.20
N GLU A 61 -13.66 3.95 5.55
CA GLU A 61 -14.52 3.97 6.73
C GLU A 61 -13.75 3.72 8.03
N VAL A 62 -12.57 3.09 7.97
CA VAL A 62 -11.83 2.65 9.15
C VAL A 62 -11.54 3.77 10.14
N PRO A 63 -11.10 4.98 9.72
CA PRO A 63 -10.88 6.08 10.64
C PRO A 63 -12.14 6.54 11.40
N SER A 64 -13.34 6.24 10.88
CA SER A 64 -14.61 6.59 11.53
C SER A 64 -15.08 5.55 12.56
N LEU A 65 -14.51 4.34 12.55
CA LEU A 65 -14.94 3.25 13.42
C LEU A 65 -14.43 3.37 14.85
N GLN A 66 -13.38 4.17 15.07
CA GLN A 66 -12.74 4.37 16.37
C GLN A 66 -12.62 3.06 17.18
N PRO A 67 -11.92 2.04 16.65
CA PRO A 67 -11.77 0.77 17.35
C PRO A 67 -11.10 0.97 18.73
N ASP A 68 -11.40 0.06 19.66
CA ASP A 68 -10.93 0.04 21.05
C ASP A 68 -9.39 0.17 21.16
N PRO A 69 -8.84 0.49 22.35
CA PRO A 69 -7.90 1.60 22.53
C PRO A 69 -6.50 1.42 21.91
N PHE A 70 -6.20 0.30 21.26
CA PHE A 70 -4.91 0.02 20.66
C PHE A 70 -5.07 -0.29 19.16
N THR A 71 -4.46 0.55 18.33
CA THR A 71 -4.46 0.42 16.86
C THR A 71 -3.02 0.48 16.37
N ILE A 72 -2.68 -0.40 15.43
CA ILE A 72 -1.40 -0.40 14.73
C ILE A 72 -1.63 0.08 13.29
N ASP A 73 -0.86 1.07 12.86
CA ASP A 73 -0.83 1.48 11.45
C ASP A 73 0.19 0.63 10.70
N ILE A 74 -0.31 -0.28 9.87
CA ILE A 74 0.51 -1.24 9.11
C ILE A 74 1.46 -0.54 8.12
N GLY A 75 1.07 0.60 7.55
CA GLY A 75 1.94 1.37 6.65
C GLY A 75 3.11 2.01 7.39
N ARG A 76 2.85 2.53 8.58
CA ARG A 76 3.90 3.06 9.47
C ARG A 76 4.83 1.96 9.97
N GLU A 77 4.29 0.84 10.43
CA GLU A 77 5.09 -0.30 10.87
C GLU A 77 5.99 -0.86 9.77
N TRP A 78 5.48 -0.90 8.52
CA TRP A 78 6.30 -1.27 7.37
C TRP A 78 7.48 -0.30 7.19
N TYR A 79 7.24 1.01 7.35
CA TYR A 79 8.32 1.99 7.29
C TYR A 79 9.34 1.80 8.42
N GLU A 80 8.89 1.52 9.64
CA GLU A 80 9.78 1.23 10.78
C GLU A 80 10.61 -0.05 10.54
N LEU A 81 10.04 -1.07 9.91
CA LEU A 81 10.72 -2.31 9.56
C LEU A 81 11.70 -2.16 8.38
N SER A 82 11.28 -1.50 7.30
CA SER A 82 12.00 -1.50 6.01
C SER A 82 12.78 -0.21 5.71
N ASN A 83 12.50 0.88 6.43
CA ASN A 83 12.91 2.26 6.12
C ASN A 83 12.36 2.80 4.77
N TYR A 84 11.36 2.15 4.19
CA TYR A 84 10.73 2.55 2.92
C TYR A 84 9.20 2.64 3.06
N PRO A 85 8.53 3.51 2.28
CA PRO A 85 7.07 3.60 2.31
C PRO A 85 6.41 2.35 1.72
N MET A 86 5.29 1.89 2.26
CA MET A 86 4.59 0.73 1.71
C MET A 86 3.92 1.06 0.37
N VAL A 87 4.06 0.18 -0.63
CA VAL A 87 3.38 0.32 -1.93
C VAL A 87 2.09 -0.51 -1.93
N TRP A 88 0.95 0.18 -1.85
CA TRP A 88 -0.37 -0.47 -1.75
C TRP A 88 -1.00 -0.83 -3.10
N GLY A 89 -0.58 -0.18 -4.18
CA GLY A 89 -1.13 -0.42 -5.50
C GLY A 89 -0.21 0.05 -6.61
N MET A 90 -0.38 -0.55 -7.77
CA MET A 90 0.32 -0.19 -9.00
C MET A 90 -0.59 -0.42 -10.20
N TYR A 91 -0.41 0.40 -11.24
CA TYR A 91 -0.95 0.09 -12.55
C TYR A 91 -0.03 -0.91 -13.23
N ALA A 92 -0.58 -2.05 -13.64
CA ALA A 92 0.13 -3.09 -14.35
C ALA A 92 -0.58 -3.42 -15.66
N THR A 93 0.20 -3.70 -16.70
CA THR A 93 -0.30 -4.18 -17.98
C THR A 93 0.35 -5.52 -18.31
N LYS A 94 -0.25 -6.24 -19.27
CA LYS A 94 0.41 -7.43 -19.83
C LYS A 94 1.70 -6.98 -20.51
N ARG A 95 2.71 -7.86 -20.48
CA ARG A 95 3.97 -7.65 -21.21
C ARG A 95 3.68 -7.25 -22.67
N ASP A 96 4.39 -6.25 -23.15
CA ASP A 96 4.30 -5.70 -24.51
C ASP A 96 2.92 -5.11 -24.88
N ARG A 97 2.12 -4.72 -23.87
CA ARG A 97 0.83 -4.01 -24.07
C ARG A 97 0.83 -2.58 -23.56
N ALA A 98 1.93 -2.12 -22.98
CA ALA A 98 2.12 -0.70 -22.70
C ALA A 98 2.28 0.03 -24.05
N THR A 99 1.66 1.20 -24.17
CA THR A 99 1.85 2.13 -25.28
C THR A 99 2.17 3.48 -24.68
N ASP A 100 2.95 4.30 -25.38
CA ASP A 100 3.34 5.63 -24.90
C ASP A 100 2.12 6.47 -24.55
N GLU A 101 1.08 6.46 -25.40
CA GLU A 101 -0.21 7.10 -25.14
C GLU A 101 -0.83 6.68 -23.80
N THR A 102 -0.79 5.38 -23.46
CA THR A 102 -1.34 4.89 -22.19
C THR A 102 -0.47 5.29 -21.01
N ILE A 103 0.85 5.29 -21.17
CA ILE A 103 1.80 5.64 -20.11
C ILE A 103 1.69 7.15 -19.83
N GLU A 104 1.71 7.99 -20.86
CA GLU A 104 1.51 9.44 -20.79
C GLU A 104 0.17 9.78 -20.11
N ALA A 105 -0.91 9.12 -20.51
CA ALA A 105 -2.22 9.35 -19.90
C ALA A 105 -2.24 9.00 -18.40
N LEU A 106 -1.55 7.93 -17.99
CA LEU A 106 -1.44 7.55 -16.58
C LEU A 106 -0.58 8.54 -15.77
N ILE A 107 0.55 8.99 -16.33
CA ILE A 107 1.42 10.01 -15.72
C ILE A 107 0.64 11.32 -15.54
N ALA A 108 0.02 11.82 -16.61
CA ALA A 108 -0.79 13.04 -16.59
C ALA A 108 -1.96 12.94 -15.60
N SER A 109 -2.58 11.75 -15.47
CA SER A 109 -3.63 11.53 -14.46
C SER A 109 -3.08 11.56 -13.04
N GLY A 110 -1.86 11.07 -12.80
CA GLY A 110 -1.20 11.14 -11.50
C GLY A 110 -0.84 12.56 -11.12
N GLU A 111 -0.24 13.32 -12.05
CA GLU A 111 0.10 14.73 -11.87
C GLU A 111 -1.16 15.57 -11.60
N ALA A 112 -2.21 15.38 -12.40
CA ALA A 112 -3.49 16.07 -12.17
C ALA A 112 -4.10 15.71 -10.80
N ALA A 113 -3.97 14.47 -10.34
CA ALA A 113 -4.44 14.08 -9.02
C ALA A 113 -3.67 14.78 -7.90
N ASP A 114 -2.35 14.95 -8.05
CA ASP A 114 -1.51 15.66 -7.08
C ASP A 114 -1.79 17.17 -7.07
N GLU A 115 -1.89 17.80 -8.23
CA GLU A 115 -2.21 19.23 -8.36
C GLU A 115 -3.59 19.59 -7.79
N ASN A 116 -4.57 18.70 -7.94
CA ASN A 116 -5.95 18.93 -7.53
C ASN A 116 -6.29 18.31 -6.16
N ARG A 117 -5.31 17.67 -5.50
CA ARG A 117 -5.47 16.95 -4.23
C ARG A 117 -6.17 17.78 -3.17
N ASP A 118 -5.70 19.00 -2.94
CA ASP A 118 -6.23 19.87 -1.90
C ASP A 118 -7.69 20.25 -2.11
N ILE A 119 -8.06 20.52 -3.36
CA ILE A 119 -9.42 20.88 -3.77
C ILE A 119 -10.32 19.65 -3.63
N TRP A 120 -9.85 18.49 -4.09
CA TRP A 120 -10.60 17.25 -4.01
C TRP A 120 -10.89 16.87 -2.55
N VAL A 121 -9.87 16.92 -1.68
CA VAL A 121 -9.99 16.60 -0.25
C VAL A 121 -10.95 17.57 0.45
N GLN A 122 -10.90 18.89 0.14
CA GLN A 122 -11.85 19.86 0.70
C GLN A 122 -13.31 19.60 0.29
N ALA A 123 -13.52 19.02 -0.88
CA ALA A 123 -14.85 18.68 -1.37
C ALA A 123 -15.42 17.39 -0.76
N GLN A 124 -14.59 16.57 -0.09
CA GLN A 124 -15.04 15.35 0.57
C GLN A 124 -15.49 15.62 2.01
N GLU A 125 -16.70 15.17 2.35
CA GLU A 125 -17.14 15.08 3.74
C GLU A 125 -16.49 13.84 4.39
N THR A 126 -15.31 14.00 5.00
CA THR A 126 -14.60 12.90 5.66
C THR A 126 -13.98 13.31 7.01
N THR A 127 -13.42 12.34 7.73
CA THR A 127 -12.75 12.56 9.02
C THR A 127 -11.46 13.37 8.85
N ALA A 128 -11.04 14.07 9.90
CA ALA A 128 -9.78 14.82 9.90
C ALA A 128 -8.57 13.92 9.60
N SER A 129 -8.55 12.70 10.14
CA SER A 129 -7.49 11.72 9.90
C SER A 129 -7.42 11.25 8.45
N LEU A 130 -8.56 11.03 7.79
CA LEU A 130 -8.56 10.62 6.38
C LEU A 130 -8.18 11.80 5.46
N ASN A 131 -8.55 13.02 5.84
CA ASN A 131 -8.09 14.24 5.16
C ASN A 131 -6.58 14.40 5.23
N GLU A 132 -5.98 14.18 6.40
CA GLU A 132 -4.52 14.22 6.60
C GLU A 132 -3.82 13.15 5.77
N PHE A 133 -4.31 11.90 5.82
CA PHE A 133 -3.79 10.80 5.01
C PHE A 133 -3.74 11.16 3.51
N TYR A 134 -4.84 11.66 2.94
CA TYR A 134 -4.86 12.01 1.52
C TYR A 134 -3.93 13.18 1.15
N ARG A 135 -3.69 14.11 2.08
CA ARG A 135 -2.84 15.28 1.85
C ARG A 135 -1.37 14.94 1.95
N GLU A 136 -0.98 14.29 3.04
CA GLU A 136 0.41 14.19 3.48
C GLU A 136 1.01 12.79 3.26
N ASP A 137 0.20 11.73 3.41
CA ASP A 137 0.70 10.35 3.45
C ASP A 137 0.55 9.61 2.12
N LEU A 138 -0.53 9.89 1.38
CA LEU A 138 -0.77 9.24 0.08
C LEU A 138 0.16 9.82 -0.99
N ARG A 139 0.93 8.91 -1.61
CA ARG A 139 1.83 9.20 -2.73
C ARG A 139 1.39 8.41 -3.95
N THR A 140 1.30 9.09 -5.08
CA THR A 140 0.89 8.53 -6.39
C THR A 140 2.10 8.20 -7.25
N GLY A 141 3.23 8.88 -7.05
CA GLY A 141 4.47 8.68 -7.78
C GLY A 141 5.24 7.43 -7.35
N LEU A 142 5.82 6.74 -8.35
CA LEU A 142 6.71 5.59 -8.15
C LEU A 142 8.17 6.04 -8.12
N ASP A 143 8.57 6.68 -7.04
CA ASP A 143 9.93 7.20 -6.86
C ASP A 143 10.97 6.11 -6.49
N LYS A 144 12.22 6.53 -6.29
CA LYS A 144 13.31 5.62 -5.90
C LYS A 144 13.04 4.91 -4.56
N LEU A 145 12.34 5.55 -3.62
CA LEU A 145 12.01 4.94 -2.33
C LEU A 145 10.90 3.91 -2.47
N ALA A 146 9.89 4.16 -3.30
CA ALA A 146 8.85 3.20 -3.62
C ALA A 146 9.41 1.99 -4.37
N ILE A 147 10.34 2.19 -5.31
CA ILE A 147 11.06 1.09 -6.00
C ILE A 147 11.91 0.29 -5.02
N ALA A 148 12.61 0.94 -4.09
CA ALA A 148 13.38 0.27 -3.05
C ALA A 148 12.46 -0.54 -2.12
N SER A 149 11.30 0.02 -1.74
CA SER A 149 10.27 -0.67 -0.96
C SER A 149 9.78 -1.94 -1.67
N LEU A 150 9.45 -1.85 -2.96
CA LEU A 150 9.03 -3.00 -3.77
C LEU A 150 10.12 -4.06 -3.86
N THR A 151 11.38 -3.63 -4.00
CA THR A 151 12.53 -4.53 -4.02
C THR A 151 12.66 -5.28 -2.69
N GLU A 152 12.44 -4.61 -1.57
CA GLU A 152 12.44 -5.24 -0.25
C GLU A 152 11.24 -6.16 -0.06
N PHE A 153 10.04 -5.70 -0.41
CA PHE A 153 8.81 -6.48 -0.31
C PHE A 153 8.86 -7.77 -1.13
N ARG A 154 9.47 -7.76 -2.32
CA ARG A 154 9.69 -8.96 -3.14
C ARG A 154 10.50 -10.05 -2.43
N LYS A 155 11.45 -9.69 -1.57
CA LYS A 155 12.21 -10.66 -0.76
C LYS A 155 11.29 -11.32 0.26
N TYR A 156 10.43 -10.54 0.91
CA TYR A 156 9.43 -11.09 1.83
C TYR A 156 8.40 -11.97 1.13
N LEU A 157 7.97 -11.64 -0.10
CA LEU A 157 7.09 -12.52 -0.87
C LEU A 157 7.71 -13.92 -1.04
N PHE A 158 9.01 -13.98 -1.32
CA PHE A 158 9.75 -15.24 -1.39
C PHE A 158 9.87 -15.91 -0.02
N TYR A 159 10.32 -15.20 1.02
CA TYR A 159 10.54 -15.79 2.34
C TYR A 159 9.26 -16.29 3.03
N TYR A 160 8.11 -15.72 2.68
CA TYR A 160 6.80 -16.12 3.21
C TYR A 160 6.05 -17.08 2.28
N ASP A 161 6.77 -17.72 1.34
CA ASP A 161 6.28 -18.74 0.40
C ASP A 161 5.10 -18.28 -0.47
N VAL A 162 5.04 -16.98 -0.79
CA VAL A 162 4.05 -16.43 -1.73
C VAL A 162 4.51 -16.62 -3.18
N THR A 163 5.82 -16.57 -3.42
CA THR A 163 6.45 -16.81 -4.72
C THR A 163 7.54 -17.89 -4.61
N GLU A 164 7.74 -18.67 -5.68
CA GLU A 164 8.76 -19.73 -5.73
C GLU A 164 10.20 -19.18 -5.82
N ASP A 165 10.36 -17.95 -6.30
CA ASP A 165 11.60 -17.20 -6.37
C ASP A 165 11.36 -15.72 -6.04
N ILE A 166 12.40 -14.89 -6.07
CA ILE A 166 12.26 -13.44 -5.96
C ILE A 166 11.84 -12.93 -7.36
N PRO A 167 10.56 -12.59 -7.57
CA PRO A 167 10.01 -12.40 -8.92
C PRO A 167 10.62 -11.17 -9.56
N ASP A 168 11.01 -11.17 -10.83
CA ASP A 168 11.46 -9.95 -11.50
C ASP A 168 10.34 -8.91 -11.62
N LEU A 169 10.67 -7.61 -11.53
CA LEU A 169 9.69 -6.52 -11.61
C LEU A 169 10.19 -5.45 -12.59
N PRO A 170 10.00 -5.67 -13.91
CA PRO A 170 10.36 -4.69 -14.91
C PRO A 170 9.41 -3.49 -14.83
N PHE A 171 9.99 -2.30 -14.80
CA PHE A 171 9.24 -1.05 -14.96
C PHE A 171 9.29 -0.58 -16.40
N VAL A 172 8.19 0.04 -16.84
CA VAL A 172 8.11 0.69 -18.14
C VAL A 172 8.35 2.17 -17.92
N TYR A 173 9.23 2.74 -18.72
CA TYR A 173 9.53 4.17 -18.73
C TYR A 173 9.11 4.73 -20.09
N LEU A 174 8.70 6.00 -20.12
CA LEU A 174 8.74 6.74 -21.38
C LEU A 174 10.20 7.03 -21.65
N ASP A 175 10.70 6.63 -22.81
CA ASP A 175 12.00 7.09 -23.27
C ASP A 175 11.87 8.61 -23.44
N GLU A 176 12.64 9.39 -22.66
CA GLU A 176 12.87 10.78 -22.99
C GLU A 176 13.58 10.74 -24.35
N GLU A 177 12.88 11.07 -25.44
CA GLU A 177 13.51 11.24 -26.75
C GLU A 177 14.79 12.05 -26.54
N GLU A 178 15.93 11.53 -27.03
CA GLU A 178 17.19 12.26 -27.09
C GLU A 178 16.87 13.65 -27.64
N GLU A 179 16.87 14.68 -26.79
CA GLU A 179 16.75 16.07 -27.24
C GLU A 179 17.86 16.27 -28.27
N GLU A 180 17.44 16.31 -29.54
CA GLU A 180 18.32 16.31 -30.69
C GLU A 180 19.41 17.37 -30.50
N ASP A 181 20.64 16.90 -30.52
CA ASP A 181 21.90 17.63 -30.65
C ASP A 181 21.98 18.31 -32.05
N GLU A 182 20.89 18.96 -32.50
CA GLU A 182 20.76 19.70 -33.77
C GLU A 182 20.86 21.22 -33.57
N SER A 183 21.52 21.70 -32.51
CA SER A 183 21.87 23.12 -32.36
C SER A 183 23.34 23.47 -32.66
N LEU A 184 24.16 22.48 -33.07
CA LEU A 184 25.57 22.69 -33.45
C LEU A 184 25.85 22.32 -34.91
N ASN A 185 25.01 22.77 -35.84
CA ASN A 185 25.39 22.91 -37.24
C ASN A 185 24.53 23.98 -37.93
N HIS A 186 24.76 25.26 -37.61
CA HIS A 186 24.47 26.31 -38.59
C HIS A 186 25.42 27.52 -38.53
#